data_AF-A0A8K0Y5T0-F1
#
_entry.id   AF-A0A8K0Y5T0-F1
#
_cell.length_a   1.000
_cell.length_b   1.000
_cell.length_c   1.000
_cell.angle_alpha   90.00
_cell.angle_beta   90.00
_cell.angle_gamma   90.00
#
_symmetry.space_group_name_H-M   'P 1'
#
loop_
_entity.id
_entity.type
_entity.pdbx_description
1 polymer ?
#
loop_
_entity_poly.entity_id
_entity_poly.type
_entity_poly.pdbx_seq_one_letter_code
_entity_poly.pdbx_strand_id
1 'polypeptide(L)'
;MARRNESLGRQIEHVAQLLNQHLAQKESISRLKIAAEERLRQEQDAQDNAKQQSEYGGPEEKAAAQERLKFIDEKIIELHAQLKEREAIETRLAKQIESLHKEKAKLDSQLRKQIHTRPGLLEQLKSSQKAELVLRPRVQSLIKREAQTTKVLQSMEKRLEEVMAQRRKAARKAKKKSGKSRVKKRRAAKTKKSAGKKTKRTKTRTRKAKTKMSRKKAVRRKVAKRKITKRKAKTRRSKSKRR
;
A
#
# COMPACT_ATOMS: atom_id res chain seq x y z
N MET A 1 7.19 9.94 22.39
CA MET A 1 8.12 10.14 21.26
C MET A 1 7.39 10.56 19.99
N ALA A 2 6.38 9.83 19.50
CA ALA A 2 5.52 10.34 18.41
C ALA A 2 4.93 11.72 18.74
N ARG A 3 4.39 11.88 19.96
CA ARG A 3 3.93 13.19 20.49
C ARG A 3 4.99 14.29 20.53
N ARG A 4 6.28 13.94 20.69
CA ARG A 4 7.41 14.91 20.71
C ARG A 4 7.81 15.35 19.31
N ASN A 5 7.83 14.42 18.36
CA ASN A 5 8.06 14.77 16.94
C ASN A 5 6.89 15.60 16.40
N GLU A 6 5.66 15.25 16.78
CA GLU A 6 4.46 15.99 16.40
C GLU A 6 4.45 17.39 17.03
N SER A 7 4.87 17.55 18.30
CA SER A 7 5.00 18.87 18.92
C SER A 7 6.08 19.72 18.24
N LEU A 8 7.23 19.14 17.86
CA LEU A 8 8.26 19.84 17.09
C LEU A 8 7.75 20.22 15.69
N GLY A 9 6.99 19.34 15.03
CA GLY A 9 6.35 19.64 13.75
C GLY A 9 5.41 20.85 13.86
N ARG A 10 4.53 20.87 14.86
CA ARG A 10 3.64 22.01 15.13
C ARG A 10 4.41 23.30 15.45
N GLN A 11 5.53 23.21 16.17
CA GLN A 11 6.38 24.37 16.43
C GLN A 11 7.05 24.91 15.16
N ILE A 12 7.53 24.03 14.27
CA ILE A 12 8.09 24.42 12.98
C ILE A 12 7.01 25.08 12.10
N GLU A 13 5.81 24.52 12.07
CA GLU A 13 4.66 25.10 11.36
C GLU A 13 4.29 26.47 11.91
N HIS A 14 4.23 26.62 13.23
CA HIS A 14 3.97 27.91 13.88
C HIS A 14 5.04 28.96 13.54
N VAL A 15 6.33 28.60 13.62
CA VAL A 15 7.44 29.48 13.22
C VAL A 15 7.35 29.85 11.73
N ALA A 16 6.94 28.91 10.87
CA ALA A 16 6.74 29.18 9.45
C ALA A 16 5.56 30.13 9.19
N GLN A 17 4.47 30.01 9.95
CA GLN A 17 3.34 30.94 9.88
C GLN A 17 3.76 32.35 10.30
N LEU A 18 4.48 32.49 11.43
CA LEU A 18 5.02 33.77 11.88
C LEU A 18 5.98 34.38 10.85
N LEU A 19 6.84 33.56 10.23
CA LEU A 19 7.75 34.01 9.19
C LEU A 19 6.97 34.60 8.00
N ASN A 20 5.93 33.91 7.53
CA ASN A 20 5.08 34.38 6.44
C ASN A 20 4.38 35.70 6.79
N GLN A 21 3.89 35.83 8.04
CA GLN A 21 3.27 37.07 8.52
C GLN A 21 4.27 38.23 8.52
N HIS A 22 5.48 38.05 9.05
CA HIS A 22 6.49 39.10 9.07
C HIS A 22 7.02 39.45 7.67
N LEU A 23 7.10 38.49 6.76
CA LEU A 23 7.42 38.76 5.35
C LEU A 23 6.33 39.63 4.70
N ALA A 24 5.05 39.29 4.90
CA ALA A 24 3.94 40.11 4.41
C ALA A 24 3.94 41.52 5.03
N GLN A 25 4.23 41.64 6.32
CA GLN A 25 4.41 42.94 6.97
C GLN A 25 5.56 43.74 6.36
N LYS A 26 6.72 43.11 6.12
CA LYS A 26 7.86 43.76 5.48
C LYS A 26 7.50 44.30 4.09
N GLU A 27 6.81 43.51 3.27
CA GLU A 27 6.34 43.94 1.96
C GLU A 27 5.31 45.08 2.04
N SER A 28 4.45 45.08 3.05
CA SER A 28 3.50 46.17 3.29
C SER A 28 4.22 47.47 3.66
N ILE A 29 5.22 47.40 4.55
CA ILE A 29 6.01 48.57 4.94
C ILE A 29 6.84 49.10 3.77
N SER A 30 7.42 48.22 2.97
CA SER A 30 8.14 48.61 1.75
C SER A 30 7.24 49.39 0.79
N ARG A 31 5.99 48.93 0.57
CA ARG A 31 5.00 49.67 -0.21
C ARG A 31 4.66 51.04 0.39
N LEU A 32 4.47 51.11 1.70
CA LEU A 32 4.24 52.38 2.39
C LEU A 32 5.44 53.33 2.27
N LYS A 33 6.67 52.80 2.33
CA LYS A 33 7.88 53.60 2.16
C LYS A 33 7.93 54.24 0.78
N ILE A 34 7.73 53.44 -0.27
CA ILE A 34 7.67 53.92 -1.66
C ILE A 34 6.59 55.00 -1.81
N ALA A 35 5.39 54.77 -1.29
CA ALA A 35 4.31 55.76 -1.37
C ALA A 35 4.63 57.08 -0.62
N ALA A 36 5.37 57.03 0.49
CA ALA A 36 5.83 58.25 1.16
C ALA A 36 6.96 58.94 0.42
N GLU A 37 7.89 58.20 -0.20
CA GLU A 37 8.94 58.76 -1.06
C GLU A 37 8.36 59.45 -2.29
N GLU A 38 7.33 58.86 -2.92
CA GLU A 38 6.61 59.48 -4.03
C GLU A 38 5.91 60.78 -3.61
N ARG A 39 5.22 60.77 -2.46
CA ARG A 39 4.60 61.98 -1.90
C ARG A 39 5.65 63.04 -1.57
N LEU A 40 6.78 62.64 -0.99
CA LEU A 40 7.87 63.55 -0.67
C LEU A 40 8.40 64.24 -1.94
N ARG A 41 8.55 63.51 -3.04
CA ARG A 41 8.92 64.10 -4.35
C ARG A 41 7.87 65.10 -4.84
N GLN A 42 6.58 64.77 -4.74
CA GLN A 42 5.50 65.69 -5.12
C GLN A 42 5.52 66.97 -4.30
N GLU A 43 5.75 66.87 -2.98
CA GLU A 43 5.86 68.05 -2.12
C GLU A 43 7.12 68.86 -2.42
N GLN A 44 8.24 68.22 -2.79
CA GLN A 44 9.45 68.91 -3.24
C GLN A 44 9.21 69.68 -4.56
N ASP A 45 8.56 69.06 -5.53
CA ASP A 45 8.18 69.73 -6.79
C ASP A 45 7.22 70.90 -6.52
N ALA A 46 6.26 70.74 -5.60
CA ALA A 46 5.36 71.80 -5.17
C ALA A 46 6.10 72.93 -4.44
N GLN A 47 7.10 72.59 -3.63
CA GLN A 47 7.97 73.54 -2.93
C GLN A 47 8.73 74.40 -3.94
N ASP A 48 9.32 73.79 -4.96
CA ASP A 48 10.09 74.51 -5.98
C ASP A 48 9.21 75.41 -6.83
N ASN A 49 8.00 74.96 -7.18
CA ASN A 49 7.00 75.80 -7.85
C ASN A 49 6.57 76.99 -6.97
N ALA A 50 6.33 76.77 -5.68
CA ALA A 50 5.94 77.83 -4.75
C ALA A 50 7.09 78.82 -4.49
N LYS A 51 8.35 78.35 -4.47
CA LYS A 51 9.53 79.22 -4.41
C LYS A 51 9.62 80.14 -5.64
N GLN A 52 9.47 79.58 -6.85
CA GLN A 52 9.47 80.37 -8.08
C GLN A 52 8.36 81.44 -8.08
N GLN A 53 7.15 81.08 -7.62
CA GLN A 53 6.04 82.03 -7.48
C GLN A 53 6.34 83.13 -6.44
N SER A 54 6.99 82.79 -5.33
CA SER A 54 7.39 83.78 -4.32
C SER A 54 8.51 84.72 -4.82
N GLU A 55 9.40 84.26 -5.69
CA GLU A 55 10.51 85.05 -6.21
C GLU A 55 10.03 86.01 -7.32
N TYR A 56 9.26 85.50 -8.27
CA TYR A 56 8.90 86.18 -9.52
C TYR A 56 7.44 86.68 -9.61
N GLY A 57 6.55 86.28 -8.69
CA GLY A 57 5.13 86.64 -8.72
C GLY A 57 4.80 88.08 -8.29
N GLY A 58 3.56 88.49 -8.47
CA GLY A 58 3.04 89.79 -7.99
C GLY A 58 3.00 89.88 -6.45
N PRO A 59 2.86 91.08 -5.84
CA PRO A 59 2.94 91.25 -4.39
C PRO A 59 1.91 90.43 -3.60
N GLU A 60 0.71 90.25 -4.13
CA GLU A 60 -0.34 89.40 -3.54
C GLU A 60 -0.02 87.90 -3.69
N GLU A 61 0.48 87.50 -4.86
CA GLU A 61 0.91 86.12 -5.13
C GLU A 61 2.11 85.72 -4.27
N LYS A 62 3.02 86.65 -3.97
CA LYS A 62 4.17 86.42 -3.08
C LYS A 62 3.71 86.07 -1.66
N ALA A 63 2.76 86.81 -1.11
CA ALA A 63 2.24 86.54 0.23
C ALA A 63 1.57 85.15 0.28
N ALA A 64 0.73 84.84 -0.72
CA ALA A 64 0.09 83.52 -0.82
C ALA A 64 1.09 82.37 -1.01
N ALA A 65 2.14 82.58 -1.81
CA ALA A 65 3.20 81.60 -2.04
C ALA A 65 4.02 81.33 -0.76
N GLN A 66 4.30 82.36 0.04
CA GLN A 66 5.01 82.20 1.33
C GLN A 66 4.20 81.40 2.35
N GLU A 67 2.88 81.60 2.43
CA GLU A 67 2.03 80.78 3.30
C GLU A 67 2.00 79.32 2.84
N ARG A 68 1.87 79.09 1.53
CA ARG A 68 1.93 77.73 0.95
C ARG A 68 3.28 77.06 1.22
N LEU A 69 4.38 77.79 1.12
CA LEU A 69 5.72 77.26 1.41
C LEU A 69 5.84 76.74 2.84
N LYS A 70 5.33 77.49 3.83
CA LYS A 70 5.34 77.04 5.23
C LYS A 70 4.60 75.71 5.40
N PHE A 71 3.43 75.58 4.79
CA PHE A 71 2.65 74.34 4.86
C PHE A 71 3.36 73.17 4.17
N ILE A 72 3.97 73.40 3.01
CA ILE A 72 4.75 72.38 2.30
C ILE A 72 5.96 71.96 3.13
N ASP A 73 6.67 72.90 3.76
CA ASP A 73 7.82 72.62 4.62
C ASP A 73 7.43 71.75 5.83
N GLU A 74 6.31 72.08 6.50
CA GLU A 74 5.76 71.27 7.59
C GLU A 74 5.44 69.84 7.14
N LYS A 75 4.81 69.71 5.97
CA LYS A 75 4.45 68.41 5.39
C LYS A 75 5.67 67.58 4.98
N ILE A 76 6.71 68.21 4.45
CA ILE A 76 8.00 67.57 4.14
C ILE A 76 8.66 67.04 5.43
N ILE A 77 8.65 67.82 6.51
CA ILE A 77 9.18 67.40 7.81
C ILE A 77 8.39 66.18 8.33
N GLU A 78 7.06 66.21 8.25
CA GLU A 78 6.21 65.09 8.65
C GLU A 78 6.52 63.83 7.82
N LEU A 79 6.61 63.94 6.50
CA LEU A 79 6.93 62.82 5.61
C LEU A 79 8.30 62.22 5.91
N HIS A 80 9.31 63.04 6.21
CA HIS A 80 10.62 62.56 6.65
C HIS A 80 10.54 61.80 7.99
N ALA A 81 9.74 62.29 8.95
CA ALA A 81 9.54 61.59 10.22
C ALA A 81 8.86 60.23 10.00
N GLN A 82 7.82 60.19 9.16
CA GLN A 82 7.13 58.94 8.80
C GLN A 82 8.07 57.94 8.10
N LEU A 83 8.94 58.41 7.19
CA LEU A 83 9.93 57.56 6.52
C LEU A 83 10.92 56.96 7.53
N LYS A 84 11.45 57.77 8.45
CA LYS A 84 12.35 57.29 9.51
C LYS A 84 11.69 56.23 10.40
N GLU A 85 10.42 56.42 10.76
CA GLU A 85 9.67 55.43 11.54
C GLU A 85 9.50 54.12 10.76
N ARG A 86 9.12 54.20 9.47
CA ARG A 86 8.97 53.02 8.60
C ARG A 86 10.28 52.26 8.42
N GLU A 87 11.40 52.96 8.27
CA GLU A 87 12.74 52.36 8.23
C GLU A 87 13.12 51.67 9.54
N ALA A 88 12.81 52.28 10.68
CA ALA A 88 13.04 51.68 11.99
C ALA A 88 12.21 50.37 12.14
N ILE A 89 10.97 50.36 11.67
CA ILE A 89 10.14 49.15 11.70
C ILE A 89 10.68 48.09 10.73
N GLU A 90 11.10 48.47 9.52
CA GLU A 90 11.68 47.54 8.54
C GLU A 90 12.93 46.85 9.10
N THR A 91 13.84 47.60 9.73
CA THR A 91 15.05 47.03 10.35
C THR A 91 14.71 46.09 11.51
N ARG A 92 13.68 46.41 12.31
CA ARG A 92 13.19 45.54 13.38
C ARG A 92 12.61 44.24 12.80
N LEU A 93 11.78 44.34 11.76
CA LEU A 93 11.21 43.17 11.08
C LEU A 93 12.31 42.30 10.46
N ALA A 94 13.33 42.88 9.84
CA ALA A 94 14.46 42.14 9.30
C ALA A 94 15.16 41.29 10.38
N LYS A 95 15.44 41.89 11.55
CA LYS A 95 16.02 41.18 12.69
C LYS A 95 15.12 40.05 13.20
N GLN A 96 13.81 40.26 13.24
CA GLN A 96 12.83 39.25 13.65
C GLN A 96 12.73 38.09 12.64
N ILE A 97 12.77 38.39 11.34
CA ILE A 97 12.78 37.37 10.28
C ILE A 97 14.06 36.52 10.39
N GLU A 98 15.22 37.15 10.60
CA GLU A 98 16.48 36.43 10.82
C GLU A 98 16.45 35.53 12.06
N SER A 99 15.88 36.00 13.17
CA SER A 99 15.79 35.20 14.40
C SER A 99 14.87 33.99 14.19
N LEU A 100 13.73 34.17 13.52
CA LEU A 100 12.80 33.09 13.18
C LEU A 100 13.41 32.08 12.21
N HIS A 101 14.21 32.52 11.23
CA HIS A 101 14.97 31.61 10.37
C HIS A 101 15.96 30.75 11.17
N LYS A 102 16.69 31.36 12.12
CA LYS A 102 17.60 30.64 13.01
C LYS A 102 16.85 29.66 13.91
N GLU A 103 15.68 30.03 14.43
CA GLU A 103 14.83 29.17 15.24
C GLU A 103 14.30 27.98 14.44
N LYS A 104 13.76 28.23 13.24
CA LYS A 104 13.31 27.18 12.32
C LYS A 104 14.43 26.18 12.03
N ALA A 105 15.63 26.66 11.70
CA ALA A 105 16.79 25.80 11.43
C ALA A 105 17.18 24.96 12.65
N LYS A 106 17.12 25.53 13.87
CA LYS A 106 17.36 24.80 15.12
C LYS A 106 16.32 23.69 15.32
N LEU A 107 15.03 24.00 15.17
CA LEU A 107 13.95 23.02 15.31
C LEU A 107 14.06 21.90 14.26
N ASP A 108 14.34 22.25 13.00
CA ASP A 108 14.59 21.28 11.92
C ASP A 108 15.76 20.35 12.25
N SER A 109 16.85 20.90 12.80
CA SER A 109 17.99 20.09 13.22
C SER A 109 17.64 19.13 14.36
N GLN A 110 16.83 19.57 15.33
CA GLN A 110 16.37 18.76 16.44
C GLN A 110 15.43 17.64 15.97
N LEU A 111 14.50 17.96 15.05
CA LEU A 111 13.61 16.98 14.44
C LEU A 111 14.41 15.93 13.66
N ARG A 112 15.39 16.37 12.85
CA ARG A 112 16.30 15.46 12.12
C ARG A 112 17.06 14.55 13.07
N LYS A 113 17.62 15.08 14.16
CA LYS A 113 18.28 14.28 15.20
C LYS A 113 17.33 13.25 15.82
N GLN A 114 16.09 13.64 16.16
CA GLN A 114 15.09 12.70 16.71
C GLN A 114 14.65 11.62 15.71
N ILE A 115 14.68 11.90 14.41
CA ILE A 115 14.46 10.90 13.36
C ILE A 115 15.69 9.98 13.22
N HIS A 116 16.89 10.55 13.24
CA HIS A 116 18.16 9.82 13.07
C HIS A 116 18.56 9.00 14.30
N THR A 117 18.02 9.29 15.50
CA THR A 117 18.22 8.46 16.70
C THR A 117 17.47 7.12 16.64
N ARG A 118 16.71 6.85 15.56
CA ARG A 118 16.04 5.56 15.30
C ARG A 118 16.47 4.92 13.98
N PRO A 119 17.79 4.76 13.74
CA PRO A 119 18.27 4.17 12.50
C PRO A 119 17.81 2.70 12.39
N GLY A 120 17.74 1.98 13.51
CA GLY A 120 17.27 0.59 13.57
C GLY A 120 15.82 0.41 13.11
N LEU A 121 14.90 1.33 13.45
CA LEU A 121 13.52 1.26 12.94
C LEU A 121 13.45 1.55 11.44
N LEU A 122 14.25 2.49 10.95
CA LEU A 122 14.35 2.78 9.51
C LEU A 122 14.94 1.60 8.75
N GLU A 123 15.94 0.93 9.31
CA GLU A 123 16.56 -0.26 8.74
C GLU A 123 15.59 -1.45 8.75
N GLN A 124 14.87 -1.65 9.86
CA GLN A 124 13.81 -2.65 9.95
C GLN A 124 12.70 -2.38 8.93
N LEU A 125 12.23 -1.13 8.79
CA LEU A 125 11.23 -0.75 7.79
C LEU A 125 11.72 -1.05 6.36
N LYS A 126 12.96 -0.65 6.04
CA LYS A 126 13.58 -0.94 4.73
C LYS A 126 13.72 -2.44 4.48
N SER A 127 14.12 -3.22 5.49
CA SER A 127 14.20 -4.68 5.38
C SER A 127 12.83 -5.32 5.19
N SER A 128 11.81 -4.82 5.90
CA SER A 128 10.43 -5.31 5.83
C SER A 128 9.84 -5.01 4.46
N GLN A 129 10.02 -3.81 3.92
CA GLN A 129 9.59 -3.45 2.56
C GLN A 129 10.26 -4.34 1.50
N LYS A 130 11.56 -4.60 1.62
CA LYS A 130 12.27 -5.53 0.72
C LYS A 130 11.71 -6.95 0.82
N ALA A 131 11.44 -7.44 2.03
CA ALA A 131 10.85 -8.75 2.26
C ALA A 131 9.41 -8.81 1.68
N GLU A 132 8.61 -7.77 1.88
CA GLU A 132 7.26 -7.65 1.35
C GLU A 132 7.24 -7.70 -0.18
N LEU A 133 8.13 -6.96 -0.85
CA LEU A 133 8.23 -6.98 -2.32
C LEU A 133 8.51 -8.38 -2.87
N VAL A 134 9.26 -9.22 -2.15
CA VAL A 134 9.54 -10.61 -2.54
C VAL A 134 8.37 -11.55 -2.18
N LEU A 135 7.79 -11.37 -0.99
CA LEU A 135 6.74 -12.26 -0.48
C LEU A 135 5.38 -12.01 -1.14
N ARG A 136 5.02 -10.76 -1.45
CA ARG A 136 3.73 -10.38 -2.04
C ARG A 136 3.38 -11.15 -3.32
N PRO A 137 4.24 -11.23 -4.35
CA PRO A 137 3.92 -12.01 -5.55
C PRO A 137 3.87 -13.52 -5.27
N ARG A 138 4.70 -14.02 -4.34
CA ARG A 138 4.72 -15.44 -3.96
C ARG A 138 3.41 -15.85 -3.27
N VAL A 139 2.94 -15.04 -2.32
CA VAL A 139 1.67 -15.23 -1.63
C VAL A 139 0.51 -15.17 -2.62
N GLN A 140 0.48 -14.17 -3.52
CA GLN A 140 -0.54 -14.09 -4.57
C GLN A 140 -0.53 -15.33 -5.48
N SER A 141 0.65 -15.86 -5.83
CA SER A 141 0.75 -17.09 -6.62
C SER A 141 0.21 -18.31 -5.87
N LEU A 142 0.50 -18.43 -4.56
CA LEU A 142 -0.02 -19.51 -3.72
C LEU A 142 -1.54 -19.44 -3.60
N ILE A 143 -2.11 -18.26 -3.35
CA ILE A 143 -3.57 -18.05 -3.31
C ILE A 143 -4.22 -18.50 -4.63
N LYS A 144 -3.63 -18.15 -5.78
CA LYS A 144 -4.13 -18.59 -7.09
C LYS A 144 -4.07 -20.12 -7.25
N ARG A 145 -2.99 -20.76 -6.80
CA ARG A 145 -2.83 -22.22 -6.85
C ARG A 145 -3.82 -22.90 -5.93
N GLU A 146 -4.00 -22.42 -4.70
CA GLU A 146 -4.98 -22.94 -3.75
C GLU A 146 -6.39 -22.86 -4.35
N ALA A 147 -6.78 -21.71 -4.90
CA ALA A 147 -8.07 -21.54 -5.57
C ALA A 147 -8.27 -22.47 -6.78
N GLN A 148 -7.20 -22.83 -7.50
CA GLN A 148 -7.28 -23.83 -8.57
C GLN A 148 -7.42 -25.24 -8.01
N THR A 149 -6.63 -25.59 -7.00
CA THR A 149 -6.69 -26.92 -6.38
C THR A 149 -8.03 -27.19 -5.74
N THR A 150 -8.65 -26.21 -5.08
CA THR A 150 -9.99 -26.34 -4.49
C THR A 150 -11.04 -26.55 -5.56
N LYS A 151 -11.00 -25.81 -6.68
CA LYS A 151 -11.88 -26.03 -7.84
C LYS A 151 -11.74 -27.44 -8.43
N VAL A 152 -10.50 -27.92 -8.57
CA VAL A 152 -10.23 -29.28 -9.07
C VAL A 152 -10.78 -30.32 -8.09
N LEU A 153 -10.54 -30.16 -6.79
CA LEU A 153 -11.07 -31.04 -5.75
C LEU A 153 -12.59 -31.13 -5.79
N GLN A 154 -13.28 -29.99 -5.83
CA GLN A 154 -14.74 -29.92 -5.95
C GLN A 154 -15.25 -30.63 -7.21
N SER A 155 -14.55 -30.51 -8.33
CA SER A 155 -14.92 -31.21 -9.57
C SER A 155 -14.74 -32.73 -9.46
N MET A 156 -13.69 -33.18 -8.76
CA MET A 156 -13.44 -34.60 -8.51
C MET A 156 -14.46 -35.19 -7.53
N GLU A 157 -14.82 -34.44 -6.49
CA GLU A 157 -15.88 -34.81 -5.54
C GLU A 157 -17.20 -35.03 -6.26
N LYS A 158 -17.62 -34.08 -7.11
CA LYS A 158 -18.84 -34.24 -7.95
C LYS A 158 -18.78 -35.48 -8.84
N ARG A 159 -17.68 -35.71 -9.55
CA ARG A 159 -17.50 -36.91 -10.39
C ARG A 159 -17.54 -38.20 -9.57
N LEU A 160 -16.96 -38.20 -8.37
CA LEU A 160 -16.99 -39.34 -7.48
C LEU A 160 -18.41 -39.63 -6.98
N GLU A 161 -19.18 -38.59 -6.63
CA GLU A 161 -20.60 -38.71 -6.28
C GLU A 161 -21.43 -39.28 -7.44
N GLU A 162 -21.20 -38.82 -8.68
CA GLU A 162 -21.86 -39.34 -9.87
C GLU A 162 -21.54 -40.82 -10.11
N VAL A 163 -20.27 -41.22 -10.05
CA VAL A 163 -19.84 -42.62 -10.20
C VAL A 163 -20.46 -43.49 -9.11
N MET A 164 -20.49 -43.01 -7.86
CA MET A 164 -21.11 -43.71 -6.75
C MET A 164 -22.64 -43.83 -6.94
N ALA A 165 -23.31 -42.79 -7.44
CA ALA A 165 -24.74 -42.83 -7.77
C ALA A 165 -25.04 -43.81 -8.91
N GLN A 166 -24.22 -43.83 -9.96
CA GLN A 166 -24.31 -44.80 -11.06
C GLN A 166 -24.12 -46.24 -10.56
N ARG A 167 -23.11 -46.49 -9.72
CA ARG A 167 -22.89 -47.79 -9.07
C ARG A 167 -24.09 -48.22 -8.22
N ARG A 168 -24.67 -47.32 -7.43
CA ARG A 168 -25.90 -47.57 -6.64
C ARG A 168 -27.09 -47.92 -7.56
N LYS A 169 -27.29 -47.17 -8.66
CA LYS A 169 -28.36 -47.43 -9.64
C LYS A 169 -28.15 -48.77 -10.36
N ALA A 170 -26.93 -49.11 -10.78
CA ALA A 170 -26.59 -50.38 -11.42
C ALA A 170 -26.82 -51.57 -10.47
N ALA A 171 -26.38 -51.47 -9.21
CA ALA A 171 -26.62 -52.48 -8.19
C ALA A 171 -28.12 -52.70 -7.93
N ARG A 172 -28.93 -51.63 -7.88
CA ARG A 172 -30.40 -51.73 -7.77
C ARG A 172 -31.03 -52.42 -8.98
N LYS A 173 -30.59 -52.10 -10.20
CA LYS A 173 -31.07 -52.76 -11.44
C LYS A 173 -30.69 -54.25 -11.47
N ALA A 174 -29.47 -54.60 -11.05
CA ALA A 174 -29.02 -55.99 -10.94
C ALA A 174 -29.87 -56.80 -9.93
N LYS A 175 -30.14 -56.23 -8.74
CA LYS A 175 -31.04 -56.86 -7.74
C LYS A 175 -32.47 -57.05 -8.25
N LYS A 176 -33.02 -56.10 -9.02
CA LYS A 176 -34.36 -56.24 -9.64
C LYS A 176 -34.39 -57.34 -10.72
N LYS A 177 -33.33 -57.48 -11.53
CA LYS A 177 -33.22 -58.56 -12.53
C LYS A 177 -33.07 -59.95 -11.90
N SER A 178 -32.27 -60.08 -10.85
CA SER A 178 -32.13 -61.35 -10.11
C SER A 178 -33.39 -61.72 -9.32
N GLY A 179 -34.16 -60.74 -8.84
CA GLY A 179 -35.47 -60.97 -8.23
C GLY A 179 -36.49 -61.55 -9.21
N LYS A 180 -36.58 -61.01 -10.44
CA LYS A 180 -37.48 -61.52 -11.49
C LYS A 180 -37.08 -62.91 -11.98
N SER A 181 -35.79 -63.22 -12.10
CA SER A 181 -35.36 -64.57 -12.49
C SER A 181 -35.63 -65.61 -11.39
N ARG A 182 -35.52 -65.22 -10.11
CA ARG A 182 -35.86 -66.08 -8.96
C ARG A 182 -37.36 -66.38 -8.86
N VAL A 183 -38.22 -65.46 -9.31
CA VAL A 183 -39.68 -65.69 -9.41
C VAL A 183 -40.05 -66.61 -10.59
N LYS A 184 -39.40 -66.46 -11.76
CA LYS A 184 -39.58 -67.40 -12.89
C LYS A 184 -39.11 -68.83 -12.56
N LYS A 185 -37.97 -68.97 -11.85
CA LYS A 185 -37.47 -70.29 -11.41
C LYS A 185 -38.38 -70.96 -10.36
N ARG A 186 -39.06 -70.19 -9.50
CA ARG A 186 -40.05 -70.71 -8.53
C ARG A 186 -41.38 -71.13 -9.17
N ARG A 187 -41.81 -70.49 -10.28
CA ARG A 187 -43.01 -70.94 -11.03
C ARG A 187 -42.73 -72.19 -11.86
N ALA A 188 -41.55 -72.32 -12.48
CA ALA A 188 -41.16 -73.52 -13.21
C ALA A 188 -40.92 -74.76 -12.32
N ALA A 189 -40.60 -74.56 -11.04
CA ALA A 189 -40.45 -75.65 -10.07
C ALA A 189 -41.79 -76.15 -9.48
N LYS A 190 -42.91 -75.45 -9.70
CA LYS A 190 -44.25 -75.89 -9.25
C LYS A 190 -44.97 -76.78 -10.27
N THR A 191 -44.63 -76.71 -11.56
CA THR A 191 -45.28 -77.51 -12.62
C THR A 191 -44.60 -78.86 -12.92
N LYS A 192 -43.48 -79.20 -12.26
CA LYS A 192 -42.80 -80.51 -12.40
C LYS A 192 -42.78 -81.34 -11.10
N LYS A 193 -43.80 -81.20 -10.24
CA LYS A 193 -43.94 -81.97 -8.99
C LYS A 193 -45.27 -82.73 -8.87
N SER A 194 -45.90 -83.05 -10.01
CA SER A 194 -47.13 -83.86 -10.05
C SER A 194 -47.04 -84.93 -11.13
N ALA A 195 -46.03 -85.80 -11.08
CA ALA A 195 -46.08 -87.16 -11.61
C ALA A 195 -44.79 -87.89 -11.20
N GLY A 196 -44.93 -89.03 -10.51
CA GLY A 196 -43.83 -89.95 -10.22
C GLY A 196 -43.43 -90.02 -8.75
N LYS A 197 -44.27 -90.65 -7.92
CA LYS A 197 -43.89 -91.13 -6.58
C LYS A 197 -43.79 -92.67 -6.65
N LYS A 198 -42.70 -93.19 -6.06
CA LYS A 198 -42.39 -94.62 -5.76
C LYS A 198 -41.88 -95.39 -6.99
N THR A 199 -40.79 -96.18 -6.96
CA THR A 199 -40.38 -97.19 -5.96
C THR A 199 -38.88 -97.57 -6.07
N LYS A 200 -38.26 -97.77 -4.89
CA LYS A 200 -37.33 -98.85 -4.45
C LYS A 200 -36.22 -99.40 -5.37
N ARG A 201 -35.00 -99.42 -4.77
CA ARG A 201 -33.99 -100.53 -4.70
C ARG A 201 -33.32 -100.92 -6.05
N THR A 202 -32.07 -101.33 -6.19
CA THR A 202 -30.99 -101.85 -5.33
C THR A 202 -29.75 -102.07 -6.22
N LYS A 203 -28.52 -101.90 -5.67
CA LYS A 203 -27.26 -102.65 -5.96
C LYS A 203 -26.72 -102.54 -7.43
N THR A 204 -25.42 -102.50 -7.75
CA THR A 204 -24.22 -103.20 -7.24
C THR A 204 -22.97 -102.65 -7.96
N ARG A 205 -21.79 -102.71 -7.29
CA ARG A 205 -20.41 -103.05 -7.77
C ARG A 205 -19.97 -102.58 -9.20
N THR A 206 -18.78 -102.04 -9.46
CA THR A 206 -17.44 -102.41 -8.99
C THR A 206 -16.35 -101.51 -9.62
N ARG A 207 -15.19 -101.46 -8.93
CA ARG A 207 -13.80 -101.38 -9.44
C ARG A 207 -13.12 -100.02 -9.78
N LYS A 208 -12.13 -99.74 -8.91
CA LYS A 208 -10.70 -99.39 -9.16
C LYS A 208 -10.42 -98.04 -9.86
N ALA A 209 -9.98 -97.03 -9.13
CA ALA A 209 -8.59 -96.77 -8.67
C ALA A 209 -7.71 -96.10 -9.74
N LYS A 210 -7.28 -94.86 -9.48
CA LYS A 210 -5.91 -94.34 -9.76
C LYS A 210 -5.70 -92.94 -9.13
N THR A 211 -4.88 -92.94 -8.07
CA THR A 211 -3.72 -92.07 -7.80
C THR A 211 -3.83 -90.52 -7.74
N LYS A 212 -3.67 -90.02 -6.50
CA LYS A 212 -2.80 -88.93 -5.99
C LYS A 212 -2.11 -87.97 -6.98
N MET A 213 -2.24 -86.65 -6.72
CA MET A 213 -1.16 -85.63 -6.71
C MET A 213 -1.67 -84.39 -5.93
N SER A 214 -1.27 -84.20 -4.67
CA SER A 214 -0.08 -83.48 -4.17
C SER A 214 -0.27 -81.96 -4.00
N ARG A 215 -0.21 -81.59 -2.72
CA ARG A 215 -0.13 -80.28 -2.08
C ARG A 215 0.81 -79.23 -2.71
N LYS A 216 0.43 -77.97 -2.46
CA LYS A 216 1.25 -76.77 -2.14
C LYS A 216 2.12 -76.15 -3.26
N LYS A 217 1.89 -74.84 -3.50
CA LYS A 217 2.82 -73.80 -3.01
C LYS A 217 2.22 -72.38 -3.13
N ALA A 218 2.18 -71.69 -2.00
CA ALA A 218 2.13 -70.24 -1.95
C ALA A 218 3.46 -69.67 -2.47
N VAL A 219 3.42 -68.69 -3.35
CA VAL A 219 4.58 -67.90 -3.75
C VAL A 219 4.35 -66.45 -3.34
N ARG A 220 4.87 -66.11 -2.16
CA ARG A 220 5.31 -64.76 -1.81
C ARG A 220 6.58 -64.45 -2.62
N ARG A 221 6.62 -63.31 -3.30
CA ARG A 221 7.83 -62.58 -3.73
C ARG A 221 7.36 -61.29 -4.42
N LYS A 222 7.97 -60.11 -4.30
CA LYS A 222 8.98 -59.50 -3.42
C LYS A 222 8.86 -58.00 -3.74
N VAL A 223 8.74 -57.13 -2.74
CA VAL A 223 8.74 -55.67 -2.93
C VAL A 223 10.16 -55.25 -3.34
N ALA A 224 10.31 -54.70 -4.54
CA ALA A 224 11.57 -54.15 -5.02
C ALA A 224 11.79 -52.74 -4.47
N LYS A 225 12.86 -52.57 -3.68
CA LYS A 225 13.34 -51.30 -3.16
C LYS A 225 14.11 -50.53 -4.26
N ARG A 226 13.75 -49.24 -4.41
CA ARG A 226 14.56 -48.04 -4.72
C ARG A 226 15.82 -48.17 -5.60
N LYS A 227 15.89 -47.34 -6.64
CA LYS A 227 17.12 -46.64 -7.06
C LYS A 227 16.84 -45.13 -7.16
N ILE A 228 17.46 -44.36 -6.27
CA ILE A 228 17.54 -42.90 -6.31
C ILE A 228 18.77 -42.56 -7.15
N THR A 229 18.57 -41.97 -8.32
CA THR A 229 19.68 -41.43 -9.12
C THR A 229 20.00 -40.02 -8.63
N LYS A 230 21.15 -39.89 -7.98
CA LYS A 230 21.79 -38.60 -7.66
C LYS A 230 22.12 -37.90 -8.99
N ARG A 231 21.47 -36.77 -9.30
CA ARG A 231 21.94 -35.83 -10.32
C ARG A 231 22.61 -34.63 -9.66
N LYS A 232 23.80 -34.33 -10.19
CA LYS A 232 24.85 -33.46 -9.68
C LYS A 232 24.41 -32.00 -9.58
N ALA A 233 24.77 -31.36 -8.46
CA ALA A 233 24.77 -29.91 -8.31
C ALA A 233 25.76 -29.27 -9.30
N LYS A 234 25.31 -28.32 -10.11
CA LYS A 234 26.19 -27.42 -10.86
C LYS A 234 26.59 -26.27 -9.95
N THR A 235 27.88 -26.21 -9.68
CA THR A 235 28.59 -25.18 -8.93
C THR A 235 28.42 -23.79 -9.55
N ARG A 236 28.19 -22.81 -8.68
CA ARG A 236 28.28 -21.37 -8.93
C ARG A 236 29.70 -21.06 -9.40
N ARG A 237 29.83 -20.28 -10.48
CA ARG A 237 31.08 -19.62 -10.84
C ARG A 237 30.85 -18.12 -10.76
N SER A 238 31.33 -17.52 -9.69
CA SER A 238 31.51 -16.08 -9.53
C SER A 238 32.50 -15.59 -10.59
N LYS A 239 32.13 -14.56 -11.35
CA LYS A 239 33.10 -13.71 -12.04
C LYS A 239 33.07 -12.34 -11.38
N SER A 240 34.17 -12.06 -10.69
CA SER A 240 34.58 -10.76 -10.19
C SER A 240 35.01 -9.85 -11.34
N LYS A 241 34.62 -8.57 -11.23
CA LYS A 241 35.24 -7.33 -11.72
C LYS A 241 36.41 -7.39 -12.73
N ARG A 242 36.28 -6.59 -13.79
CA ARG A 242 37.30 -5.69 -14.37
C ARG A 242 36.53 -4.52 -15.04
N ARG A 243 36.61 -3.33 -14.43
CA ARG A 243 37.42 -2.16 -14.81
C ARG A 243 36.69 -1.33 -15.87
#